data_AF-A0A8S3DCC9-F1
#
_entry.id   AF-A0A8S3DCC9-F1
#
_cell.length_a   1.000
_cell.length_b   1.000
_cell.length_c   1.000
_cell.angle_alpha   90.00
_cell.angle_beta   90.00
_cell.angle_gamma   90.00
#
_symmetry.space_group_name_H-M   'P 1'
#
loop_
_entity.id
_entity.type
_entity.pdbx_description
1 polymer ?
#
loop_
_entity_poly.entity_id
_entity_poly.type
_entity_poly.pdbx_seq_one_letter_code
_entity_poly.pdbx_strand_id
1 'polypeptide(L)' 'MSGKSLHAVNTAFKHEFPDDAVPARQTIYRLSSKFEETGSVDDSPRSGRPQSVTTDDNTDLVSENFRRNPHASQRRA' A
#
# COMPACT_ATOMS: atom_id res chain seq x y z
N MET A 1 -8.92 -12.13 -24.22
CA MET A 1 -9.00 -13.27 -23.27
C MET A 1 -10.36 -13.20 -22.60
N SER A 2 -11.21 -14.22 -22.76
CA SER A 2 -12.54 -14.22 -22.11
C SER A 2 -12.35 -14.58 -20.64
N GLY A 3 -12.44 -13.59 -19.74
CA GLY A 3 -12.33 -13.81 -18.30
C GLY A 3 -13.44 -14.72 -17.78
N LYS A 4 -13.18 -15.46 -16.69
CA LYS A 4 -14.21 -16.28 -16.03
C LYS A 4 -15.38 -15.38 -15.61
N SER A 5 -16.60 -15.90 -15.69
CA SER A 5 -17.78 -15.18 -15.20
C SER A 5 -17.68 -14.96 -13.69
N LEU A 6 -18.28 -13.88 -13.19
CA LEU A 6 -18.30 -13.60 -11.75
C LEU A 6 -18.89 -14.76 -10.94
N HIS A 7 -19.92 -15.42 -11.48
CA HIS A 7 -20.51 -16.60 -10.86
C HIS A 7 -19.51 -17.75 -10.73
N ALA A 8 -18.75 -18.05 -11.81
CA ALA A 8 -17.75 -19.09 -11.78
C ALA A 8 -16.62 -18.80 -10.78
N VAL A 9 -16.21 -17.53 -10.66
CA VAL A 9 -15.23 -17.09 -9.64
C VAL A 9 -15.78 -17.28 -8.23
N ASN A 10 -17.02 -16.85 -7.97
CA ASN A 10 -17.64 -16.97 -6.66
C ASN A 10 -17.83 -18.43 -6.22
N THR A 11 -18.25 -19.30 -7.14
CA THR A 11 -18.41 -20.74 -6.89
C THR A 11 -17.07 -21.38 -6.56
N ALA A 12 -16.02 -21.08 -7.33
CA ALA A 12 -14.68 -21.57 -7.04
C ALA A 12 -14.15 -21.05 -5.69
N PHE A 13 -14.38 -19.77 -5.38
CA PHE A 13 -13.97 -19.17 -4.12
C PHE A 13 -14.65 -19.86 -2.92
N LYS A 14 -15.97 -20.09 -2.98
CA LYS A 14 -16.68 -20.79 -1.90
C LYS A 14 -16.29 -22.25 -1.74
N HIS A 15 -15.86 -22.90 -2.81
CA HIS A 15 -15.33 -24.26 -2.72
C HIS A 15 -13.98 -24.29 -2.00
N GLU A 16 -13.09 -23.34 -2.31
CA GLU A 16 -11.74 -23.27 -1.73
C GLU A 16 -11.75 -22.69 -0.29
N PHE A 17 -12.60 -21.69 -0.06
CA PHE A 17 -12.72 -20.95 1.21
C PHE A 17 -14.17 -20.98 1.70
N PRO A 18 -14.65 -22.13 2.24
CA PRO A 18 -16.05 -22.32 2.59
C PRO A 18 -16.53 -21.36 3.69
N ASP A 19 -15.68 -21.13 4.69
CA ASP A 19 -15.98 -20.31 5.87
C ASP A 19 -15.85 -18.80 5.62
N ASP A 20 -15.17 -18.40 4.54
CA ASP A 20 -14.94 -16.99 4.22
C ASP A 20 -16.07 -16.38 3.39
N ALA A 21 -16.35 -15.10 3.61
CA ALA A 21 -17.28 -14.36 2.78
C ALA A 21 -16.69 -14.17 1.37
N VAL A 22 -17.54 -14.33 0.33
CA VAL A 22 -17.12 -14.07 -1.05
C VAL A 22 -16.74 -12.60 -1.18
N PRO A 23 -15.58 -12.28 -1.79
CA PRO A 23 -15.16 -10.90 -2.00
C PRO A 23 -16.17 -10.11 -2.82
N ALA A 24 -16.27 -8.81 -2.55
CA ALA A 24 -17.10 -7.93 -3.36
C ALA A 24 -16.68 -7.98 -4.84
N ARG A 25 -17.66 -7.87 -5.74
CA ARG A 25 -17.44 -7.83 -7.20
C ARG A 25 -16.32 -6.86 -7.60
N GLN A 26 -16.29 -5.67 -6.98
CA GLN A 26 -15.27 -4.65 -7.25
C GLN A 26 -13.86 -5.12 -6.87
N THR A 27 -13.71 -5.84 -5.76
CA THR A 27 -12.43 -6.39 -5.31
C THR A 27 -11.90 -7.41 -6.32
N ILE A 28 -12.76 -8.29 -6.83
CA ILE A 28 -12.39 -9.30 -7.84
C ILE A 28 -11.85 -8.62 -9.11
N TYR A 29 -12.55 -7.59 -9.62
CA TYR A 29 -12.07 -6.87 -10.79
C TYR A 29 -10.76 -6.11 -10.53
N ARG A 30 -10.66 -5.41 -9.39
CA ARG A 30 -9.43 -4.68 -9.03
C ARG A 30 -8.22 -5.61 -8.96
N LEU A 31 -8.38 -6.78 -8.35
CA LEU A 31 -7.30 -7.76 -8.23
C LEU A 31 -6.91 -8.33 -9.60
N SER A 32 -7.90 -8.64 -10.45
CA SER A 32 -7.66 -9.10 -11.83
C SER A 32 -6.90 -8.05 -12.64
N SER A 33 -7.34 -6.79 -12.62
CA SER A 33 -6.68 -5.70 -13.35
C SER A 33 -5.26 -5.45 -12.81
N LYS A 34 -5.08 -5.44 -11.49
CA LYS A 34 -3.75 -5.30 -10.88
C LYS A 34 -2.81 -6.43 -11.30
N PHE A 35 -3.31 -7.66 -11.35
CA PHE A 35 -2.51 -8.81 -11.80
C PHE A 35 -2.16 -8.70 -13.29
N GLU A 36 -3.08 -8.26 -14.14
CA GLU A 36 -2.80 -8.00 -15.56
C GLU A 36 -1.77 -6.88 -15.76
N GLU A 37 -1.81 -5.83 -14.94
CA GLU A 37 -0.91 -4.68 -15.00
C GLU A 37 0.49 -4.98 -14.44
N THR A 38 0.57 -5.70 -13.31
CA THR A 38 1.81 -5.82 -12.51
C THR A 38 2.34 -7.25 -12.42
N GLY A 39 1.56 -8.25 -12.81
CA GLY A 39 1.87 -9.67 -12.59
C GLY A 39 1.79 -10.13 -11.13
N SER A 40 1.37 -9.25 -10.20
CA SER A 40 1.31 -9.54 -8.77
C SER A 40 -0.06 -9.20 -8.18
N VAL A 41 -0.41 -9.92 -7.11
CA VAL A 41 -1.56 -9.63 -6.25
C VAL A 41 -1.15 -8.96 -4.93
N ASP A 42 0.16 -8.93 -4.62
CA ASP A 42 0.73 -8.45 -3.36
C ASP A 42 0.40 -6.99 -3.11
N ASP A 43 0.10 -6.64 -1.86
CA ASP A 43 -0.20 -5.26 -1.47
C ASP A 43 0.83 -4.27 -2.00
N SER A 44 0.34 -3.17 -2.58
CA SER A 44 1.21 -2.07 -2.98
C SER A 44 1.85 -1.45 -1.74
N PRO A 45 3.06 -0.87 -1.85
CA PRO A 45 3.66 -0.11 -0.77
C PRO A 45 2.65 0.88 -0.20
N ARG A 46 2.38 0.80 1.10
CA ARG A 46 1.45 1.73 1.75
C ARG A 46 1.96 3.15 1.54
N SER A 47 1.05 4.08 1.25
CA SER A 47 1.37 5.51 1.25
C SER A 47 1.74 5.93 2.68
N GLY A 48 3.03 5.87 2.99
CA GLY A 48 3.62 6.37 4.22
C GLY A 48 4.27 7.74 4.03
N ARG A 49 4.94 8.24 5.08
CA ARG A 49 5.81 9.41 4.95
C ARG A 49 6.82 9.13 3.83
N PRO A 50 6.97 10.02 2.82
CA PRO A 50 7.93 9.80 1.76
C PRO A 50 9.33 9.59 2.35
N GLN A 51 10.03 8.54 1.91
CA GLN A 51 11.39 8.25 2.37
C GLN A 51 12.33 9.44 2.15
N SER A 52 12.08 10.25 1.11
CA SER A 52 12.80 11.48 0.81
C SER A 52 12.76 12.54 1.91
N VAL A 53 11.86 12.43 2.89
CA VAL A 53 11.79 13.37 4.02
C VAL A 53 12.78 13.00 5.13
N THR A 54 13.23 11.74 5.21
CA THR A 54 14.17 11.26 6.25
C THR A 54 15.46 10.77 5.60
N THR A 55 16.06 11.61 4.75
CA THR A 55 17.42 11.38 4.23
C THR A 55 18.45 11.76 5.28
N ASP A 56 19.66 11.20 5.17
CA ASP A 56 20.78 11.55 6.06
C ASP A 56 21.08 13.05 6.04
N ASP A 57 20.99 13.69 4.87
CA ASP A 57 21.15 15.15 4.76
C ASP A 57 20.09 15.93 5.55
N ASN A 58 18.83 15.48 5.53
CA ASN A 58 17.74 16.14 6.24
C ASN A 58 17.84 15.92 7.75
N THR A 59 18.29 14.73 8.18
CA THR A 59 18.51 14.45 9.62
C THR A 59 19.69 15.25 10.16
N ASP A 60 20.74 15.44 9.36
CA ASP A 60 21.90 16.27 9.71
C ASP A 60 21.51 17.75 9.82
N LEU A 61 20.70 18.28 8.89
CA LEU A 61 20.20 19.65 8.94
C LEU A 61 19.39 19.92 10.22
N VAL A 62 18.46 19.03 10.56
CA VAL A 62 17.65 19.15 11.78
C VAL A 62 18.55 19.04 13.02
N SER A 63 19.50 18.11 13.03
CA SER A 63 20.46 17.94 14.15
C SER A 63 21.31 19.19 14.36
N GLU A 64 21.83 19.78 13.29
CA GLU A 64 22.61 21.01 13.34
C GLU A 64 21.78 22.20 13.80
N ASN A 65 20.50 22.29 13.39
CA ASN A 65 19.59 23.33 13.86
C ASN A 65 19.47 23.31 15.39
N PHE A 66 19.22 22.14 15.99
CA PHE A 66 19.12 22.01 17.44
C PHE A 66 20.45 22.18 18.17
N ARG A 67 21.59 21.78 17.58
CA ARG A 67 22.92 22.08 18.14
C ARG A 67 23.15 23.58 18.25
N ARG A 68 22.80 24.34 17.21
CA ARG A 68 22.95 25.81 17.18
C ARG A 68 21.91 26.51 18.03
N ASN A 69 20.69 25.96 18.10
CA ASN A 69 19.55 26.54 18.81
C ASN A 69 18.89 25.49 19.72
N PRO A 70 19.46 25.21 20.91
CA PRO A 70 18.97 24.14 21.79
C PRO A 70 17.53 24.32 22.27
N HIS A 71 17.02 25.56 22.27
CA HIS A 71 15.66 25.92 22.66
C HIS A 71 14.73 26.12 21.45
N ALA A 72 15.17 25.79 20.24
CA ALA A 72 14.32 25.85 19.06
C ALA A 72 13.08 24.96 19.24
N SER A 73 11.93 25.46 18.82
CA SER A 73 10.72 24.65 18.80
C SER A 73 10.84 23.60 17.69
N GLN A 74 10.45 22.36 17.99
CA GLN A 74 10.35 21.29 16.98
C GLN A 74 9.47 21.65 15.78
N ARG A 75 8.53 22.60 15.93
CA ARG A 75 7.70 23.10 14.83
C ARG A 75 8.45 24.02 13.85
N ARG A 76 9.57 24.61 14.29
CA ARG A 76 10.37 25.60 13.54
C ARG A 76 11.76 25.10 13.19
N ALA A 77 12.09 23.86 13.57
CA ALA A 77 13.35 23.20 13.27
C ALA A 77 13.34 22.61 11.85
#